data_AF-A0AAD1S6C5-F1
#
_entry.id   AF-A0AAD1S6C5-F1
#
_cell.length_a   1.000
_cell.length_b   1.000
_cell.length_c   1.000
_cell.angle_alpha   90.00
_cell.angle_beta   90.00
_cell.angle_gamma   90.00
#
_symmetry.space_group_name_H-M   'P 1'
#
loop_
_entity.id
_entity.type
_entity.pdbx_description
1 polymer ?
#
loop_
_entity_poly.entity_id
_entity_poly.type
_entity_poly.pdbx_seq_one_letter_code
_entity_poly.pdbx_strand_id
1 'polypeptide(L)'
;EIGGKHLNFLDITLSLQEDGRISTTLYCKATATNSLLNWDSYHPYPSKAGIPIGQYLRLRRNCSTLEDFKIKAANLRKSFKDKGYPNRVLKKAYSRALNSDRVNLLEDKILPSSHQIRCIVTHDAGWHTMLQILGRYWPILTSDVHIKSVISPFPSVT
;
A
#
# COMPACT_ATOMS: atom_id res chain seq x y z
N GLU A 1 -8.14 15.43 -28.47
CA GLU A 1 -9.51 15.84 -28.86
C GLU A 1 -10.23 16.32 -27.60
N ILE A 2 -10.64 17.59 -27.57
CA ILE A 2 -11.37 18.20 -26.46
C ILE A 2 -12.82 18.33 -26.94
N GLY A 3 -13.69 17.44 -26.47
CA GLY A 3 -15.08 17.30 -26.94
C GLY A 3 -15.82 16.06 -26.40
N GLY A 4 -15.11 15.12 -25.76
CA GLY A 4 -15.74 13.97 -25.11
C GLY A 4 -16.25 14.28 -23.70
N LYS A 5 -17.37 13.64 -23.29
CA LYS A 5 -17.82 13.59 -21.89
C LYS A 5 -16.87 12.81 -20.97
N HIS A 6 -15.76 12.29 -21.51
CA HIS A 6 -14.77 11.48 -20.81
C HIS A 6 -13.36 12.04 -21.05
N LEU A 7 -12.55 12.07 -19.99
CA LEU A 7 -11.15 12.48 -20.04
C LEU A 7 -10.30 11.50 -19.25
N ASN A 8 -9.30 10.91 -19.90
CA ASN A 8 -8.32 10.07 -19.22
C ASN A 8 -7.18 10.93 -18.68
N PHE A 9 -6.91 10.84 -17.38
CA PHE A 9 -5.81 11.53 -16.73
C PHE A 9 -5.15 10.64 -15.68
N LEU A 10 -3.83 10.43 -15.81
CA LEU A 10 -3.05 9.52 -14.97
C LEU A 10 -3.70 8.11 -14.87
N ASP A 11 -4.16 7.73 -13.69
CA ASP A 11 -4.77 6.45 -13.34
C ASP A 11 -6.30 6.50 -13.22
N ILE A 12 -6.94 7.57 -13.69
CA ILE A 12 -8.39 7.75 -13.66
C ILE A 12 -8.98 8.20 -15.00
N THR A 13 -10.22 7.79 -15.24
CA THR A 13 -11.09 8.36 -16.27
C THR A 13 -12.13 9.23 -15.58
N LEU A 14 -12.12 10.52 -15.89
CA LEU A 14 -13.14 11.48 -15.51
C LEU A 14 -14.32 11.36 -16.47
N SER A 15 -15.54 11.39 -15.95
CA SER A 15 -16.77 11.37 -16.75
C SER A 15 -17.72 12.44 -16.26
N LEU A 16 -18.22 13.28 -17.16
CA LEU A 16 -19.25 14.27 -16.85
C LEU A 16 -20.62 13.58 -16.84
N GLN A 17 -21.25 13.53 -15.68
CA GLN A 17 -22.61 13.00 -15.51
C GLN A 17 -23.66 14.02 -15.99
N GLU A 18 -24.90 13.55 -16.19
CA GLU A 18 -26.02 14.37 -16.65
C GLU A 18 -26.38 15.48 -15.65
N ASP A 19 -26.14 15.25 -14.36
CA ASP A 19 -26.33 16.22 -13.28
C ASP A 19 -25.18 17.26 -13.17
N GLY A 20 -24.22 17.22 -14.09
CA GLY A 20 -23.06 18.11 -14.12
C GLY A 20 -21.93 17.70 -13.16
N ARG A 21 -22.06 16.59 -12.42
CA ARG A 21 -21.01 16.13 -11.50
C ARG A 21 -19.95 15.31 -12.23
N ILE A 22 -18.73 15.33 -11.69
CA ILE A 22 -17.63 14.51 -12.20
C ILE A 22 -17.62 13.16 -11.48
N SER A 23 -17.72 12.09 -12.26
CA SER A 23 -17.48 10.72 -11.80
C SER A 23 -16.08 10.26 -12.20
N THR A 24 -15.48 9.40 -11.38
CA THR A 24 -14.14 8.87 -11.57
C THR A 24 -14.19 7.34 -11.56
N THR A 25 -13.46 6.73 -12.48
CA THR A 25 -13.22 5.28 -12.52
C THR A 25 -11.74 5.02 -12.80
N LEU A 26 -11.28 3.80 -12.54
CA LEU A 26 -9.90 3.40 -12.82
C LEU A 26 -9.61 3.39 -14.32
N TYR A 27 -8.58 4.13 -14.73
CA TYR A 27 -8.00 4.05 -16.06
C TYR A 27 -6.68 3.29 -16.03
N CYS A 28 -6.49 2.39 -17.00
CA CYS A 28 -5.25 1.69 -17.21
C CYS A 28 -4.78 1.92 -18.64
N LYS A 29 -3.56 2.42 -18.81
CA LYS A 29 -2.96 2.57 -20.15
C LYS A 29 -2.81 1.19 -20.80
N ALA A 30 -2.96 1.13 -22.12
CA ALA A 30 -2.80 -0.11 -22.89
C ALA A 30 -1.40 -0.75 -22.71
N THR A 31 -0.38 0.06 -22.44
CA THR A 31 1.00 -0.40 -22.21
C THR A 31 1.30 -0.76 -20.75
N ALA A 32 0.37 -0.52 -19.82
CA ALA A 32 0.59 -0.83 -18.42
C ALA A 32 0.45 -2.35 -18.22
N THR A 33 1.58 -2.99 -17.91
CA THR A 33 1.64 -4.44 -17.64
C THR A 33 1.01 -4.82 -16.29
N ASN A 34 0.80 -3.85 -15.40
CA ASN A 34 0.29 -4.05 -14.03
C ASN A 34 0.99 -5.21 -13.31
N SER A 35 2.33 -5.29 -13.45
CA SER A 35 3.09 -6.37 -12.86
C SER A 35 2.95 -6.36 -11.34
N LEU A 36 2.40 -7.45 -10.82
CA LEU A 36 2.29 -7.71 -9.39
C LEU A 36 3.43 -8.64 -8.96
N LEU A 37 4.03 -8.32 -7.81
CA LEU A 37 5.05 -9.13 -7.16
C LEU A 37 4.49 -10.53 -6.85
N ASN A 38 5.22 -11.60 -7.16
CA ASN A 38 4.82 -12.97 -6.81
C ASN A 38 4.79 -13.17 -5.29
N TRP A 39 3.81 -13.90 -4.75
CA TRP A 39 3.73 -14.23 -3.33
C TRP A 39 4.95 -14.99 -2.82
N ASP A 40 5.53 -15.87 -3.64
CA ASP A 40 6.69 -16.68 -3.26
C ASP A 40 8.03 -15.95 -3.46
N SER A 41 7.99 -14.66 -3.85
CA SER A 41 9.21 -13.87 -3.93
C SER A 41 9.87 -13.70 -2.56
N TYR A 42 11.19 -13.54 -2.59
CA TYR A 42 12.02 -13.35 -1.41
C TYR A 42 11.93 -11.90 -0.89
N HIS A 43 10.74 -11.53 -0.41
CA HIS A 43 10.46 -10.21 0.13
C HIS A 43 9.83 -10.36 1.52
N PRO A 44 10.00 -9.37 2.41
CA PRO A 44 9.38 -9.38 3.72
C PRO A 44 7.86 -9.61 3.62
N TYR A 45 7.32 -10.43 4.51
CA TYR A 45 5.89 -10.68 4.57
C TYR A 45 5.06 -9.39 4.69
N PRO A 46 5.42 -8.40 5.54
CA PRO A 46 4.65 -7.15 5.64
C PRO A 46 4.58 -6.39 4.30
N SER A 47 5.66 -6.40 3.52
CA SER A 47 5.69 -5.77 2.20
C SER A 47 4.74 -6.47 1.24
N LYS A 48 4.82 -7.81 1.15
CA LYS A 48 3.92 -8.60 0.29
C LYS A 48 2.46 -8.45 0.70
N ALA A 49 2.15 -8.57 1.99
CA ALA A 49 0.79 -8.42 2.52
C ALA A 49 0.26 -6.98 2.40
N GLY A 50 1.14 -5.98 2.39
CA GLY A 50 0.80 -4.57 2.23
C GLY A 50 0.38 -4.20 0.82
N ILE A 51 0.92 -4.85 -0.21
CA ILE A 51 0.63 -4.55 -1.62
C ILE A 51 -0.89 -4.66 -1.92
N PRO A 52 -1.60 -5.77 -1.60
CA PRO A 52 -3.04 -5.85 -1.80
C PRO A 52 -3.82 -4.75 -1.06
N ILE A 53 -3.39 -4.43 0.17
CA ILE A 53 -4.04 -3.39 0.98
C ILE A 53 -3.97 -2.04 0.26
N GLY A 54 -2.77 -1.64 -0.19
CA GLY A 54 -2.57 -0.39 -0.91
C GLY A 54 -3.38 -0.34 -2.21
N GLN A 55 -3.37 -1.43 -2.98
CA GLN A 55 -4.07 -1.48 -4.28
C GLN A 55 -5.60 -1.40 -4.12
N TYR A 56 -6.20 -2.14 -3.17
CA TYR A 56 -7.64 -2.04 -2.94
C TYR A 56 -8.06 -0.68 -2.39
N LEU A 57 -7.27 -0.07 -1.50
CA LEU A 57 -7.54 1.29 -1.02
C LEU A 57 -7.45 2.32 -2.14
N ARG A 58 -6.47 2.18 -3.04
CA ARG A 58 -6.36 3.03 -4.24
C ARG A 58 -7.57 2.89 -5.15
N LEU A 59 -8.05 1.67 -5.40
CA LEU A 59 -9.29 1.45 -6.17
C LEU A 59 -10.49 2.12 -5.49
N ARG A 60 -10.64 1.95 -4.17
CA ARG A 60 -11.74 2.54 -3.40
C ARG A 60 -11.75 4.07 -3.48
N ARG A 61 -10.57 4.68 -3.47
CA ARG A 61 -10.37 6.12 -3.61
C ARG A 61 -10.69 6.60 -5.02
N ASN A 62 -10.20 5.90 -6.05
CA ASN A 62 -10.30 6.32 -7.45
C ASN A 62 -11.69 6.07 -8.07
N CYS A 63 -12.47 5.11 -7.58
CA CYS A 63 -13.82 4.84 -8.06
C CYS A 63 -14.85 5.70 -7.30
N SER A 64 -15.68 6.47 -8.02
CA SER A 64 -16.74 7.28 -7.40
C SER A 64 -17.88 6.42 -6.85
N THR A 65 -18.21 5.30 -7.51
CA THR A 65 -19.31 4.42 -7.10
C THR A 65 -18.77 3.12 -6.48
N LEU A 66 -19.54 2.59 -5.52
CA LEU A 66 -19.20 1.32 -4.88
C LEU A 66 -19.26 0.15 -5.87
N GLU A 67 -20.17 0.21 -6.83
CA GLU A 67 -20.36 -0.87 -7.80
C GLU A 67 -19.18 -0.97 -8.77
N ASP A 68 -18.69 0.17 -9.28
CA ASP A 68 -17.48 0.19 -10.10
C ASP A 68 -16.26 -0.31 -9.29
N PHE A 69 -16.14 0.10 -8.02
CA PHE A 69 -15.11 -0.45 -7.14
C PHE A 69 -15.16 -1.98 -7.06
N LYS A 70 -16.35 -2.58 -6.84
CA LYS A 70 -16.48 -4.05 -6.74
C LYS A 70 -16.05 -4.76 -8.03
N ILE A 71 -16.45 -4.23 -9.18
CA ILE A 71 -16.09 -4.78 -10.50
C ILE A 71 -14.57 -4.75 -10.68
N LYS A 72 -13.93 -3.59 -10.45
CA LYS A 72 -12.48 -3.45 -10.57
C LYS A 72 -11.74 -4.30 -9.52
N ALA A 73 -12.26 -4.39 -8.30
CA ALA A 73 -11.71 -5.21 -7.22
C ALA A 73 -11.75 -6.70 -7.54
N ALA A 74 -12.79 -7.18 -8.23
CA ALA A 74 -12.88 -8.57 -8.69
C ALA A 74 -11.78 -8.89 -9.72
N ASN A 75 -11.55 -8.00 -10.68
CA ASN A 75 -10.47 -8.15 -11.66
C ASN A 75 -9.09 -8.15 -10.98
N LEU A 76 -8.85 -7.20 -10.08
CA LEU A 76 -7.60 -7.13 -9.30
C LEU A 76 -7.39 -8.40 -8.46
N ARG A 77 -8.47 -8.96 -7.88
CA ARG A 77 -8.40 -10.22 -7.12
C ARG A 77 -7.91 -11.37 -7.99
N LYS A 78 -8.37 -11.46 -9.23
CA LYS A 78 -7.92 -12.48 -10.19
C LYS A 78 -6.41 -12.36 -10.42
N SER A 79 -5.92 -11.16 -10.74
CA SER A 79 -4.48 -10.91 -10.95
C SER A 79 -3.63 -11.28 -9.73
N PHE A 80 -4.10 -11.03 -8.51
CA PHE A 80 -3.40 -11.47 -7.30
C PHE A 80 -3.41 -12.98 -7.12
N LYS A 81 -4.52 -13.66 -7.42
CA LYS A 81 -4.57 -15.12 -7.37
C LYS A 81 -3.59 -15.75 -8.36
N ASP A 82 -3.49 -15.20 -9.56
CA ASP A 82 -2.54 -15.65 -10.59
C ASP A 82 -1.07 -15.50 -10.13
N LYS A 83 -0.81 -14.63 -9.15
CA LYS A 83 0.50 -14.43 -8.50
C LYS A 83 0.67 -15.19 -7.19
N GLY A 84 -0.22 -16.13 -6.87
CA GLY A 84 -0.11 -17.00 -5.70
C GLY A 84 -0.54 -16.39 -4.37
N TYR A 85 -1.18 -15.22 -4.35
CA TYR A 85 -1.55 -14.59 -3.07
C TYR A 85 -2.61 -15.40 -2.31
N PRO A 86 -2.42 -15.65 -1.00
CA PRO A 86 -3.40 -16.36 -0.20
C PRO A 86 -4.74 -15.62 -0.11
N ASN A 87 -5.84 -16.37 -0.21
CA ASN A 87 -7.20 -15.83 -0.12
C ASN A 87 -7.43 -15.03 1.19
N ARG A 88 -6.81 -15.44 2.30
CA ARG A 88 -6.93 -14.74 3.59
C ARG A 88 -6.38 -13.32 3.53
N VAL A 89 -5.23 -13.13 2.87
CA VAL A 89 -4.59 -11.80 2.70
C VAL A 89 -5.49 -10.92 1.83
N LEU A 90 -5.96 -11.47 0.70
CA LEU A 90 -6.83 -10.74 -0.23
C LEU A 90 -8.17 -10.37 0.39
N LYS A 91 -8.82 -11.28 1.13
CA LYS A 91 -10.08 -11.01 1.83
C LYS A 91 -9.91 -9.91 2.87
N LYS A 92 -8.85 -9.96 3.68
CA LYS A 92 -8.55 -8.93 4.68
C LYS A 92 -8.35 -7.56 4.02
N ALA A 93 -7.57 -7.51 2.94
CA ALA A 93 -7.30 -6.27 2.21
C ALA A 93 -8.56 -5.69 1.55
N TYR A 94 -9.36 -6.53 0.89
CA TYR A 94 -10.63 -6.15 0.28
C TYR A 94 -11.62 -5.64 1.33
N SER A 95 -11.83 -6.36 2.43
CA SER A 95 -12.74 -5.94 3.50
C SER A 95 -12.32 -4.61 4.12
N ARG A 96 -11.01 -4.39 4.30
CA ARG A 96 -10.49 -3.09 4.77
C ARG A 96 -10.88 -1.96 3.82
N ALA A 97 -10.68 -2.14 2.52
CA ALA A 97 -11.02 -1.11 1.53
C ALA A 97 -12.53 -0.91 1.39
N LEU A 98 -13.32 -1.98 1.42
CA LEU A 98 -14.77 -1.93 1.35
C LEU A 98 -15.37 -1.10 2.50
N ASN A 99 -14.84 -1.29 3.71
CA ASN A 99 -15.30 -0.59 4.91
C ASN A 99 -14.66 0.79 5.08
N SER A 100 -13.77 1.21 4.18
CA SER A 100 -13.17 2.55 4.21
C SER A 100 -14.10 3.54 3.52
N ASP A 101 -14.30 4.68 4.16
CA ASP A 101 -14.99 5.80 3.54
C ASP A 101 -14.10 6.48 2.50
N ARG A 102 -14.69 6.86 1.36
CA ARG A 102 -13.94 7.46 0.25
C ARG A 102 -13.50 8.88 0.57
N VAL A 103 -14.31 9.66 1.30
CA VAL A 103 -13.97 11.05 1.63
C VAL A 103 -12.68 11.06 2.46
N ASN A 104 -12.62 10.22 3.49
CA ASN A 104 -11.42 10.04 4.33
C ASN A 104 -10.19 9.50 3.57
N LEU A 105 -10.36 8.85 2.41
CA LEU A 105 -9.24 8.38 1.58
C LEU A 105 -8.73 9.44 0.61
N LEU A 106 -9.52 10.48 0.34
CA LEU A 106 -9.13 11.62 -0.47
C LEU A 106 -8.44 12.71 0.35
N GLU A 107 -8.63 12.71 1.66
CA GLU A 107 -7.92 13.61 2.57
C GLU A 107 -6.43 13.28 2.64
N ASP A 108 -5.61 14.33 2.58
CA ASP A 108 -4.18 14.22 2.81
C ASP A 108 -3.91 13.97 4.29
N LYS A 109 -3.17 12.89 4.56
CA LYS A 109 -2.74 12.58 5.92
C LYS A 109 -1.40 13.24 6.19
N ILE A 110 -1.41 14.24 7.05
CA ILE A 110 -0.17 14.82 7.60
C ILE A 110 0.42 13.76 8.55
N LEU A 111 1.47 13.08 8.10
CA LEU A 111 2.24 12.23 9.00
C LEU A 111 3.10 13.11 9.91
N PRO A 112 3.10 12.85 11.23
CA PRO A 112 4.02 13.54 12.12
C PRO A 112 5.46 13.22 11.69
N SER A 113 6.31 14.25 11.62
CA SER A 113 7.75 14.09 11.40
C SER A 113 8.33 13.30 12.57
N SER A 114 8.69 12.04 12.32
CA SER A 114 9.41 11.22 13.29
C SER A 114 10.91 11.42 13.09
N HIS A 115 11.59 11.94 14.12
CA HIS A 115 13.05 12.05 14.17
C HIS A 115 13.72 10.73 14.57
N GLN A 116 12.99 9.61 14.54
CA GLN A 116 13.50 8.31 14.95
C GLN A 116 14.47 7.76 13.90
N ILE A 117 15.72 7.55 14.31
CA ILE A 117 16.71 6.87 13.48
C ILE A 117 16.32 5.41 13.27
N ARG A 118 16.39 4.98 12.02
CA ARG A 118 16.07 3.64 11.54
C ARG A 118 17.35 2.96 11.06
N CYS A 119 17.55 1.73 11.49
CA CYS A 119 18.61 0.87 10.97
C CYS A 119 18.14 0.28 9.64
N ILE A 120 18.81 0.66 8.55
CA ILE A 120 18.50 0.19 7.20
C ILE A 120 19.40 -1.00 6.89
N VAL A 121 18.79 -2.14 6.60
CA VAL A 121 19.51 -3.40 6.42
C VAL A 121 18.89 -4.18 5.26
N THR A 122 19.71 -5.00 4.60
CA THR A 122 19.22 -5.86 3.52
C THR A 122 18.39 -6.99 4.11
N HIS A 123 17.20 -7.22 3.56
CA HIS A 123 16.38 -8.35 3.97
C HIS A 123 17.07 -9.68 3.65
N ASP A 124 17.21 -10.53 4.67
CA ASP A 124 17.86 -11.84 4.61
C ASP A 124 17.06 -12.90 5.39
N ALA A 125 17.34 -14.18 5.17
CA ALA A 125 16.68 -15.31 5.83
C ALA A 125 17.02 -15.33 7.32
N GLY A 126 18.20 -14.83 7.69
CA GLY A 126 18.63 -14.60 9.06
C GLY A 126 17.99 -13.39 9.72
N TRP A 127 16.98 -12.74 9.12
CA TRP A 127 16.32 -11.55 9.67
C TRP A 127 15.91 -11.70 11.14
N HIS A 128 15.31 -12.84 11.50
CA HIS A 128 14.89 -13.08 12.88
C HIS A 128 16.08 -13.17 13.84
N THR A 129 17.16 -13.83 13.43
CA THR A 129 18.41 -13.91 14.19
C THR A 129 19.04 -12.53 14.35
N MET A 130 19.04 -11.72 13.28
CA MET A 130 19.54 -10.36 13.32
C MET A 130 18.73 -9.49 14.30
N LEU A 131 17.39 -9.56 14.27
CA LEU A 131 16.54 -8.84 15.20
C LEU A 131 16.77 -9.28 16.66
N GLN A 132 17.00 -10.57 16.89
CA GLN A 132 17.34 -11.09 18.23
C GLN A 132 18.67 -10.55 18.72
N ILE A 133 19.71 -10.54 17.87
CA ILE A 133 21.03 -9.98 18.21
C ILE A 133 20.89 -8.49 18.49
N LEU A 134 20.22 -7.74 17.61
CA LEU A 134 19.98 -6.31 17.78
C LEU A 134 19.25 -6.04 19.08
N GLY A 135 18.16 -6.75 19.39
CA GLY A 135 17.42 -6.59 20.64
C GLY A 135 18.27 -6.93 21.87
N ARG A 136 19.05 -8.02 21.81
CA ARG A 136 19.92 -8.48 22.91
C ARG A 136 21.01 -7.47 23.24
N TYR A 137 21.63 -6.87 22.23
CA TYR A 137 22.77 -5.97 22.39
C TYR A 137 22.40 -4.48 22.28
N TRP A 138 21.13 -4.13 22.00
CA TRP A 138 20.65 -2.74 21.99
C TRP A 138 20.99 -1.97 23.27
N PRO A 139 20.90 -2.57 24.48
CA PRO A 139 21.25 -1.88 25.72
C PRO A 139 22.67 -1.31 25.73
N ILE A 140 23.61 -1.94 25.02
CA ILE A 140 25.00 -1.46 24.90
C ILE A 140 25.03 -0.09 24.21
N LEU A 141 24.30 0.06 23.10
CA LEU A 141 24.21 1.33 22.38
C LEU A 141 23.51 2.40 23.21
N THR A 142 22.49 2.03 23.99
CA THR A 142 21.79 2.98 24.88
C THR A 142 22.55 3.32 26.16
N SER A 143 23.64 2.61 26.47
CA SER A 143 24.47 2.88 27.64
C SER A 143 25.32 4.14 27.46
N ASP A 144 25.66 4.47 26.21
CA ASP A 144 26.38 5.69 25.86
C ASP A 144 25.43 6.90 25.83
N VAL A 145 25.78 7.96 26.56
CA VAL A 145 24.95 9.18 26.70
C VAL A 145 24.77 9.92 25.37
N HIS A 146 25.81 9.98 24.54
CA HIS A 146 25.75 10.65 23.24
C HIS A 146 24.87 9.85 22.28
N ILE A 147 25.09 8.53 22.19
CA ILE A 147 24.30 7.66 21.30
C ILE A 147 22.84 7.63 21.73
N LYS A 148 22.55 7.50 23.04
CA LYS A 148 21.18 7.48 23.59
C LYS A 148 20.37 8.73 23.26
N SER A 149 21.00 9.89 23.14
CA SER A 149 20.31 11.14 22.76
C SER A 149 19.88 11.19 21.30
N VAL A 150 20.43 10.29 20.46
CA VAL A 150 20.27 10.29 19.01
C VAL A 150 19.45 9.07 18.54
N ILE A 151 19.61 7.92 19.18
CA ILE A 151 18.89 6.69 18.83
C ILE A 151 17.58 6.53 19.62
N SER A 152 16.69 5.68 19.12
CA SER A 152 15.43 5.39 19.81
C SER A 152 15.57 4.35 20.92
N PRO A 153 14.60 4.29 21.86
CA PRO A 153 14.62 3.32 22.97
C PRO A 153 14.63 1.86 22.50
N PHE A 154 14.12 1.59 21.29
CA PHE A 154 14.06 0.26 20.70
C PHE A 154 14.56 0.27 19.25
N PRO A 155 15.21 -0.80 18.77
CA PRO A 155 15.69 -0.86 17.39
C PRO A 155 14.53 -0.79 16.40
N SER A 156 14.52 0.26 15.58
CA SER A 156 13.64 0.35 14.41
C SER A 156 14.41 -0.09 13.18
N VAL A 157 14.10 -1.27 12.67
CA VAL A 157 14.85 -1.92 11.59
C VAL A 157 13.97 -2.02 10.34
N THR A 158 14.51 -1.73 9.17
CA THR A 158 13.77 -1.78 7.88
C THR A 158 14.64 -2.21 6.73
#